data_AF-A0A3B9Y2H3-F1
#
_entry.id   AF-A0A3B9Y2H3-F1
#
_cell.length_a   1.000
_cell.length_b   1.000
_cell.length_c   1.000
_cell.angle_alpha   90.00
_cell.angle_beta   90.00
_cell.angle_gamma   90.00
#
_symmetry.space_group_name_H-M   'P 1'
#
loop_
_entity.id
_entity.type
_entity.pdbx_description
1 polymer ?
#
loop_
_entity_poly.entity_id
_entity_poly.type
_entity_poly.pdbx_seq_one_letter_code
_entity_poly.pdbx_strand_id
1 'polypeptide(L)'
;MISFNMMISLVQEVRAKQTLDHIALLTRPKATVVRDGQEQLLEPEALVVDDLLVIHPGDQIVVDGPIVGAGRLEVDESLLTGESNLVTKHEGDMLYSGTFCVTG
;
A
#
# COMPACT_ATOMS: atom_id res chain seq x y z
N MET A 1 -31.08 -3.68 39.24
CA MET A 1 -31.05 -3.05 37.90
C MET A 1 -29.61 -2.62 37.56
N ILE A 2 -28.72 -3.59 37.28
CA ILE A 2 -27.30 -3.33 36.97
C ILE A 2 -26.85 -4.22 35.80
N SER A 3 -27.42 -5.43 35.71
CA SER A 3 -27.25 -6.37 34.60
C SER A 3 -27.65 -5.82 33.23
N PHE A 4 -28.69 -4.98 33.15
CA PHE A 4 -29.14 -4.38 31.89
C PHE A 4 -28.14 -3.36 31.33
N ASN A 5 -27.52 -2.55 32.20
CA ASN A 5 -26.51 -1.57 31.78
C ASN A 5 -25.21 -2.24 31.32
N MET A 6 -24.75 -3.30 32.00
CA MET A 6 -23.57 -4.07 31.55
C MET A 6 -23.79 -4.74 30.19
N MET A 7 -24.99 -5.27 29.95
CA MET A 7 -25.31 -5.93 28.67
C MET A 7 -25.33 -4.93 27.50
N ILE A 8 -25.80 -3.71 27.73
CA ILE A 8 -25.78 -2.63 26.73
C ILE A 8 -24.35 -2.15 26.46
N SER A 9 -23.53 -1.94 27.51
CA SER A 9 -22.14 -1.52 27.34
C SER A 9 -21.30 -2.54 26.55
N LEU A 10 -21.49 -3.84 26.82
CA LEU A 10 -20.80 -4.90 26.07
C LEU A 10 -21.22 -4.96 24.60
N VAL A 11 -22.51 -4.79 24.30
CA VAL A 11 -23.00 -4.78 22.91
C VAL A 11 -22.49 -3.56 22.13
N GLN A 12 -22.39 -2.40 22.78
CA GLN A 12 -21.82 -1.19 22.15
C GLN A 12 -20.33 -1.35 21.85
N GLU A 13 -19.57 -1.94 22.77
CA GLU A 13 -18.14 -2.19 22.58
C GLU A 13 -17.86 -3.19 21.44
N VAL A 14 -18.69 -4.23 21.30
CA VAL A 14 -18.60 -5.19 20.20
C VAL A 14 -18.99 -4.57 18.85
N ARG A 15 -20.05 -3.73 18.81
CA ARG A 15 -20.44 -3.03 17.58
C ARG A 15 -19.43 -1.97 17.15
N ALA A 16 -18.78 -1.30 18.10
CA ALA A 16 -17.71 -0.35 17.82
C ALA A 16 -16.51 -1.04 17.14
N LYS A 17 -16.13 -2.24 17.60
CA LYS A 17 -15.06 -3.03 16.97
C LYS A 17 -15.42 -3.50 15.56
N GLN A 18 -16.64 -4.00 15.35
CA GLN A 18 -17.06 -4.52 14.04
C GLN A 18 -17.15 -3.45 12.94
N THR A 19 -17.43 -2.19 13.31
CA THR A 19 -17.52 -1.10 12.33
C THR A 19 -16.12 -0.63 11.88
N LEU A 20 -15.13 -0.70 12.78
CA LEU A 20 -13.75 -0.35 12.47
C LEU A 20 -13.11 -1.37 11.51
N ASP A 21 -13.34 -2.66 11.72
CA ASP A 21 -12.76 -3.72 10.86
C ASP A 21 -13.29 -3.65 9.42
N HIS A 22 -14.53 -3.18 9.21
CA HIS A 22 -15.11 -3.05 7.86
C HIS A 22 -14.54 -1.88 7.05
N ILE A 23 -14.01 -0.84 7.69
CA ILE A 23 -13.42 0.32 7.00
C ILE A 23 -11.95 0.05 6.63
N ALA A 24 -11.25 -0.79 7.39
CA ALA A 24 -9.84 -1.11 7.14
C ALA A 24 -9.60 -1.98 5.89
N LEU A 25 -10.64 -2.60 5.32
CA LEU A 25 -10.53 -3.48 4.15
C LEU A 25 -10.66 -2.75 2.81
N LEU A 26 -11.09 -1.49 2.78
CA LEU A 26 -11.44 -0.78 1.54
C LEU A 26 -10.30 0.07 0.95
N THR A 27 -9.11 0.06 1.53
CA THR A 27 -8.01 0.92 1.09
C THR A 27 -6.65 0.23 1.16
N ARG A 28 -6.60 -1.07 0.83
CA ARG A 28 -5.29 -1.68 0.54
C ARG A 28 -4.90 -1.28 -0.89
N PRO A 29 -3.77 -0.57 -1.07
CA PRO A 29 -3.24 -0.31 -2.41
C PRO A 29 -2.95 -1.66 -3.06
N LYS A 30 -3.54 -1.89 -4.23
CA LYS A 30 -3.24 -3.08 -5.04
C LYS A 30 -2.00 -2.79 -5.87
N ALA A 31 -1.20 -3.81 -6.12
CA ALA A 31 -0.04 -3.72 -6.98
C ALA A 31 -0.34 -4.37 -8.34
N THR A 32 0.09 -3.71 -9.41
CA THR A 32 0.08 -4.31 -10.75
C THR A 32 1.38 -5.07 -10.94
N VAL A 33 1.30 -6.36 -11.22
CA VAL A 33 2.47 -7.19 -11.56
C VAL A 33 2.34 -7.73 -12.98
N VAL A 34 3.47 -8.04 -13.60
CA VAL A 34 3.52 -8.76 -14.88
C VAL A 34 3.98 -10.19 -14.63
N ARG A 35 3.06 -11.14 -14.83
CA ARG A 35 3.33 -12.58 -14.79
C ARG A 35 2.89 -13.21 -16.11
N ASP A 36 3.70 -14.11 -16.66
CA ASP A 36 3.45 -14.74 -17.96
C ASP A 36 3.19 -13.76 -19.12
N GLY A 37 3.77 -12.55 -19.03
CA GLY A 37 3.59 -11.49 -20.01
C GLY A 37 2.25 -10.77 -19.95
N GLN A 38 1.44 -10.99 -18.90
CA GLN A 38 0.19 -10.28 -18.68
C GLN A 38 0.21 -9.49 -17.37
N GLU A 39 -0.37 -8.29 -17.39
CA GLU A 39 -0.59 -7.49 -16.19
C GLU A 39 -1.72 -8.10 -15.34
N GLN A 40 -1.44 -8.27 -14.05
CA GLN A 40 -2.36 -8.80 -13.06
C GLN A 40 -2.36 -7.88 -11.85
N LEU A 41 -3.57 -7.54 -11.38
CA LEU A 41 -3.75 -6.74 -10.18
C LEU A 41 -3.78 -7.67 -8.97
N LEU A 42 -2.76 -7.61 -8.12
CA LEU A 42 -2.62 -8.46 -6.95
C LEU A 42 -2.68 -7.64 -5.65
N GLU A 43 -3.19 -8.29 -4.60
CA GLU A 43 -3.07 -7.77 -3.24
C GLU A 43 -1.60 -7.89 -2.79
N PRO A 44 -1.10 -6.98 -1.94
CA PRO A 44 0.29 -7.01 -1.47
C PRO A 44 0.70 -8.35 -0.84
N GLU A 45 -0.24 -9.10 -0.24
CA GLU A 45 0.03 -10.40 0.39
C GLU A 45 0.23 -11.53 -0.62
N ALA A 46 -0.17 -11.34 -1.88
CA ALA A 46 0.00 -12.30 -2.97
C ALA A 46 1.29 -12.07 -3.79
N LEU A 47 2.04 -11.01 -3.46
CA LEU A 47 3.34 -10.71 -4.05
C LEU A 47 4.41 -11.68 -3.54
N VAL A 48 5.26 -12.12 -4.45
CA VAL A 48 6.40 -12.99 -4.15
C VAL A 48 7.71 -12.35 -4.63
N VAL A 49 8.83 -12.83 -4.10
CA VAL A 49 10.15 -12.46 -4.58
C VAL A 49 10.27 -12.82 -6.08
N ASP A 50 10.91 -11.97 -6.85
CA ASP A 50 11.04 -12.02 -8.32
C ASP A 50 9.79 -11.62 -9.14
N ASP A 51 8.74 -11.11 -8.51
CA ASP A 51 7.65 -10.45 -9.25
C ASP A 51 8.10 -9.14 -9.89
N LEU A 52 7.70 -8.92 -11.15
CA LEU A 52 7.89 -7.66 -11.84
C LEU A 52 6.70 -6.75 -11.59
N LEU A 53 6.86 -5.71 -10.77
CA LEU A 53 5.83 -4.71 -10.54
C LEU A 53 5.85 -3.64 -11.63
N VAL A 54 4.67 -3.25 -12.08
CA VAL A 54 4.46 -2.08 -12.95
C VAL A 54 3.94 -0.95 -12.10
N ILE A 55 4.64 0.17 -12.11
CA ILE A 55 4.34 1.36 -11.32
C ILE A 55 3.88 2.45 -12.29
N HIS A 56 2.71 3.02 -12.01
CA HIS A 56 2.20 4.19 -12.71
C HIS A 56 2.21 5.42 -11.79
N PRO A 57 2.11 6.64 -12.36
CA PRO A 57 1.86 7.85 -11.58
C PRO A 57 0.59 7.70 -10.73
N GLY A 58 0.71 7.91 -9.42
CA GLY A 58 -0.39 7.72 -8.47
C GLY A 58 -0.39 6.36 -7.77
N ASP A 59 0.51 5.45 -8.11
CA ASP A 59 0.62 4.16 -7.42
C ASP A 59 1.49 4.29 -6.16
N GLN A 60 1.06 3.61 -5.11
CA GLN A 60 1.87 3.45 -3.90
C GLN A 60 2.83 2.27 -4.07
N ILE A 61 4.08 2.49 -3.70
CA ILE A 61 5.07 1.42 -3.64
C ILE A 61 4.78 0.55 -2.41
N VAL A 62 4.46 -0.71 -2.64
CA VAL A 62 4.07 -1.65 -1.57
C VAL A 62 5.19 -2.59 -1.13
N VAL A 63 6.28 -2.69 -1.91
CA VAL A 63 7.43 -3.57 -1.65
C VAL A 63 8.74 -2.83 -1.88
N ASP A 64 9.79 -3.27 -1.20
CA ASP A 64 11.15 -2.77 -1.44
C ASP A 64 11.77 -3.49 -2.63
N GLY A 65 12.44 -2.77 -3.51
CA GLY A 65 13.10 -3.40 -4.66
C GLY A 65 13.79 -2.42 -5.60
N PRO A 66 14.71 -2.93 -6.45
CA PRO A 66 15.40 -2.11 -7.44
C PRO A 66 14.51 -1.81 -8.65
N ILE A 67 14.70 -0.65 -9.25
CA ILE A 67 14.10 -0.31 -10.54
C ILE A 67 14.83 -1.06 -11.66
N VAL A 68 14.09 -1.85 -12.44
CA VAL A 68 14.63 -2.62 -13.57
C VAL A 68 14.34 -2.00 -14.94
N GLY A 69 13.48 -0.99 -15.01
CA GLY A 69 13.15 -0.29 -16.26
C GLY A 69 14.03 0.93 -16.49
N ALA A 70 14.28 1.26 -17.75
CA ALA A 70 15.01 2.47 -18.16
C ALA A 70 14.22 3.79 -17.97
N GLY A 71 13.07 3.73 -17.31
CA GLY A 71 12.20 4.87 -17.02
C GLY A 71 12.77 5.75 -15.90
N ARG A 72 12.30 6.99 -15.84
CA ARG A 72 12.60 7.91 -14.74
C ARG A 72 11.35 8.07 -13.89
N LEU A 73 11.45 7.81 -12.60
CA LEU A 73 10.33 7.89 -11.66
C LEU A 73 10.60 9.02 -10.66
N GLU A 74 9.58 9.80 -10.30
CA GLU A 74 9.63 10.70 -9.16
C GLU A 74 8.77 10.13 -8.04
N VAL A 75 9.40 9.88 -6.89
CA VAL A 75 8.73 9.33 -5.71
C VAL A 75 8.70 10.33 -4.57
N ASP A 76 7.57 10.37 -3.89
CA ASP A 76 7.40 11.07 -2.62
C ASP A 76 7.79 10.12 -1.47
N GLU A 77 8.90 10.44 -0.81
CA GLU A 77 9.40 9.71 0.37
C GLU A 77 8.97 10.37 1.69
N SER A 78 8.02 11.32 1.68
CA SER A 78 7.56 12.02 2.89
C SER A 78 6.97 11.10 3.95
N LEU A 79 6.40 9.97 3.55
CA LEU A 79 5.90 8.95 4.48
C LEU A 79 7.03 8.26 5.27
N LEU A 80 8.25 8.24 4.73
CA LEU A 80 9.42 7.62 5.36
C LEU A 80 10.30 8.65 6.09
N THR A 81 10.50 9.82 5.49
CA THR A 81 11.44 10.84 5.99
C THR A 81 10.77 12.00 6.72
N GLY A 82 9.47 12.21 6.50
CA GLY A 82 8.72 13.38 6.97
C GLY A 82 8.93 14.64 6.12
N GLU A 83 9.71 14.57 5.05
CA GLU A 83 9.97 15.69 4.15
C GLU A 83 9.26 15.50 2.81
N SER A 84 8.45 16.49 2.39
CA SER A 84 7.69 16.47 1.12
C SER A 84 8.54 16.73 -0.13
N ASN A 85 9.77 16.25 -0.15
CA ASN A 85 10.65 16.39 -1.30
C ASN A 85 10.51 15.18 -2.22
N LEU A 86 10.26 15.46 -3.50
CA LEU A 86 10.26 14.43 -4.54
C LEU A 86 11.69 13.98 -4.83
N VAL A 87 11.91 12.67 -4.80
CA VAL A 87 13.18 12.04 -5.12
C VAL A 87 13.08 11.42 -6.50
N THR A 88 13.93 11.85 -7.43
CA THR A 88 14.04 11.24 -8.74
C THR A 88 14.86 9.95 -8.64
N LYS A 89 14.28 8.84 -9.11
CA LYS A 89 14.88 7.51 -9.15
C LYS A 89 15.12 7.08 -10.59
N HIS A 90 16.21 6.36 -10.80
CA HIS A 90 16.65 5.84 -12.09
C HIS A 90 16.78 4.32 -12.06
N GLU A 91 17.01 3.71 -13.21
CA GLU A 91 17.33 2.29 -13.33
C GLU A 91 18.46 1.89 -12.36
N GLY A 92 18.23 0.85 -11.58
CA GLY A 92 19.15 0.36 -10.55
C GLY A 92 18.98 1.00 -9.17
N ASP A 93 18.24 2.10 -9.03
CA ASP A 93 17.95 2.70 -7.74
C ASP A 93 16.95 1.85 -6.94
N MET A 94 17.07 1.89 -5.61
CA MET A 94 16.13 1.23 -4.70
C MET A 94 14.89 2.08 -4.46
N LEU A 95 13.73 1.44 -4.62
CA LEU A 95 12.43 1.88 -4.15
C LEU A 95 12.12 1.23 -2.80
N TYR A 96 11.40 1.99 -1.98
CA TYR A 96 11.01 1.57 -0.65
C TYR A 96 9.49 1.57 -0.50
N SER A 97 8.98 0.56 0.19
CA SER A 97 7.60 0.44 0.59
C SER A 97 7.15 1.64 1.40
N GLY A 98 5.93 2.10 1.14
CA GLY A 98 5.38 3.30 1.76
C GLY A 98 5.72 4.59 1.02
N THR A 99 6.54 4.58 -0.03
CA THR A 99 6.74 5.75 -0.91
C THR A 99 5.64 5.81 -1.97
N PHE A 100 5.42 6.98 -2.57
CA PHE A 100 4.34 7.19 -3.54
C PHE A 100 4.88 7.67 -4.87
N CYS A 101 4.50 7.03 -5.98
CA CYS A 101 4.88 7.48 -7.31
C CYS A 101 4.06 8.71 -7.69
N VAL A 102 4.75 9.82 -8.00
CA VAL A 102 4.10 11.08 -8.38
C VAL A 102 4.10 11.24 -9.89
N THR A 103 5.21 10.95 -10.57
CA THR A 103 5.32 11.00 -12.04
C THR A 103 6.29 9.95 -12.56
N GLY A 104 6.08 9.51 -13.81
CA GLY A 104 6.89 8.47 -14.47
C GLY A 104 6.16 7.79 -15.61
#